data_AF-A0A1H5LZ11-F1
#
_entry.id   AF-A0A1H5LZ11-F1
#
_cell.length_a   1.000
_cell.length_b   1.000
_cell.length_c   1.000
_cell.angle_alpha   90.00
_cell.angle_beta   90.00
_cell.angle_gamma   90.00
#
_symmetry.space_group_name_H-M   'P 1'
#
loop_
_entity.id
_entity.type
_entity.pdbx_description
1 polymer ?
#
loop_
_entity_poly.entity_id
_entity_poly.type
_entity_poly.pdbx_seq_one_letter_code
_entity_poly.pdbx_strand_id
1 'polypeptide(L)'
;MVTDVTSAINNAKPGIKKYLALMDQVAKVNVSTDAEFQRAYNGFYRVQRRQASWYSTYYNLMEELKGSKPTFGDVLDRVYEVTGRYEPSFSSKLVATLCDDKPVWDQHVLKNIGQKAPSYASHTKIRDAKLRYADIENWYKTFLTSDKGVNWINQFNDLIPEHGKLTDLKKVDLILWQMRD
;
A
#
# COMPACT_ATOMS: atom_id res chain seq x y z
N MET A 1 2.20 10.70 -22.47
CA MET A 1 0.81 11.12 -22.25
C MET A 1 0.62 11.13 -20.75
N VAL A 2 0.26 12.27 -20.15
CA VAL A 2 -0.10 12.29 -18.73
C VAL A 2 -1.37 11.45 -18.59
N THR A 3 -1.32 10.35 -17.85
CA THR A 3 -2.51 9.53 -17.61
C THR A 3 -3.59 10.38 -16.95
N ASP A 4 -4.72 10.60 -17.62
CA ASP A 4 -5.85 11.32 -17.02
C ASP A 4 -6.45 10.51 -15.87
N VAL A 5 -6.97 11.20 -14.85
CA VAL A 5 -7.51 10.59 -13.63
C VAL A 5 -8.66 9.62 -13.94
N THR A 6 -9.52 9.93 -14.91
CA THR A 6 -10.62 9.04 -15.32
C THR A 6 -10.08 7.74 -15.90
N SER A 7 -9.02 7.80 -16.72
CA SER A 7 -8.37 6.60 -17.25
C SER A 7 -7.74 5.77 -16.14
N ALA A 8 -7.07 6.41 -15.17
CA ALA A 8 -6.51 5.72 -14.01
C ALA A 8 -7.60 5.01 -13.17
N ILE A 9 -8.74 5.66 -12.93
CA ILE A 9 -9.88 5.07 -12.22
C ILE A 9 -10.43 3.84 -12.98
N ASN A 10 -10.62 3.96 -14.28
CA ASN A 10 -11.11 2.83 -15.10
C ASN A 10 -10.15 1.65 -15.08
N ASN A 11 -8.84 1.90 -15.16
CA ASN A 11 -7.81 0.86 -15.05
C ASN A 11 -7.76 0.23 -13.65
N ALA A 12 -8.15 0.96 -12.60
CA ALA A 12 -8.17 0.46 -11.24
C ALA A 12 -9.34 -0.51 -10.96
N LYS A 13 -10.42 -0.49 -11.74
CA LYS A 13 -11.66 -1.28 -11.50
C LYS A 13 -11.41 -2.77 -11.17
N PRO A 14 -10.62 -3.54 -11.95
CA PRO A 14 -10.35 -4.94 -11.62
C PRO A 14 -9.53 -5.09 -10.32
N GLY A 15 -8.64 -4.14 -10.03
CA GLY A 15 -7.84 -4.09 -8.81
C GLY A 15 -8.69 -3.78 -7.57
N ILE A 16 -9.67 -2.87 -7.69
CA ILE A 16 -10.58 -2.50 -6.60
C ILE A 16 -11.33 -3.72 -6.07
N LYS A 17 -11.89 -4.55 -6.96
CA LYS A 17 -12.60 -5.77 -6.55
C LYS A 17 -11.70 -6.74 -5.80
N LYS A 18 -10.46 -6.92 -6.26
CA LYS A 18 -9.46 -7.76 -5.59
C LYS A 18 -9.05 -7.20 -4.24
N TYR A 19 -8.87 -5.88 -4.15
CA TYR A 19 -8.56 -5.19 -2.91
C TYR A 19 -9.68 -5.38 -1.89
N LEU A 20 -10.94 -5.14 -2.27
CA LEU A 20 -12.08 -5.31 -1.36
C LEU A 20 -12.24 -6.75 -0.88
N ALA A 21 -12.03 -7.73 -1.76
CA ALA A 21 -12.04 -9.14 -1.37
C ALA A 21 -10.90 -9.48 -0.38
N LEU A 22 -9.70 -8.94 -0.62
CA LEU A 22 -8.56 -9.09 0.29
C LEU A 22 -8.84 -8.48 1.67
N MET A 23 -9.39 -7.27 1.70
CA MET A 23 -9.73 -6.55 2.94
C MET A 23 -10.89 -7.20 3.70
N ASP A 24 -11.83 -7.87 3.01
CA ASP A 24 -12.87 -8.66 3.67
C ASP A 24 -12.32 -9.93 4.33
N GLN A 25 -11.25 -10.52 3.76
CA GLN A 25 -10.62 -11.72 4.31
C GLN A 25 -9.66 -11.44 5.46
N VAL A 26 -8.90 -10.34 5.44
CA VAL A 26 -7.79 -10.10 6.39
C VAL A 26 -8.22 -10.23 7.85
N ALA A 27 -9.43 -9.78 8.19
CA ALA A 27 -9.95 -9.84 9.56
C ALA A 27 -10.52 -11.23 9.96
N LYS A 28 -10.78 -12.11 8.98
CA LYS A 28 -11.54 -13.36 9.17
C LYS A 28 -10.67 -14.61 9.23
N VAL A 29 -9.49 -14.57 8.61
CA VAL A 29 -8.61 -15.74 8.47
C VAL A 29 -7.29 -15.52 9.19
N ASN A 30 -6.60 -16.62 9.48
CA ASN A 30 -5.19 -16.55 9.88
C ASN A 30 -4.33 -16.35 8.63
N VAL A 31 -3.78 -15.16 8.45
CA VAL A 31 -3.06 -14.76 7.22
C VAL A 31 -1.73 -15.50 7.07
N SER A 32 -1.20 -16.06 8.15
CA SER A 32 0.04 -16.85 8.14
C SER A 32 -0.11 -18.26 7.55
N THR A 33 -1.33 -18.81 7.57
CA THR A 33 -1.60 -20.18 7.13
C THR A 33 -2.63 -20.28 6.01
N ASP A 34 -3.44 -19.24 5.78
CA ASP A 34 -4.48 -19.25 4.77
C ASP A 34 -3.90 -19.06 3.35
N ALA A 35 -3.92 -20.13 2.56
CA ALA A 35 -3.32 -20.15 1.22
C ALA A 35 -4.10 -19.28 0.20
N GLU A 36 -5.41 -19.10 0.40
CA GLU A 36 -6.23 -18.27 -0.50
C GLU A 36 -5.92 -16.79 -0.28
N PHE A 37 -5.86 -16.36 0.98
CA PHE A 37 -5.44 -15.02 1.37
C PHE A 37 -4.05 -14.71 0.85
N GLN A 38 -3.06 -15.59 1.09
CA GLN A 38 -1.69 -15.37 0.63
C GLN A 38 -1.61 -15.25 -0.89
N ARG A 39 -2.38 -16.06 -1.63
CA ARG A 39 -2.46 -15.97 -3.09
C ARG A 39 -3.08 -14.64 -3.54
N ALA A 40 -4.18 -14.23 -2.92
CA ALA A 40 -4.85 -12.96 -3.21
C ALA A 40 -3.94 -11.76 -2.93
N TYR A 41 -3.31 -11.73 -1.76
CA TYR A 41 -2.36 -10.71 -1.33
C TYR A 41 -1.16 -10.62 -2.28
N ASN A 42 -0.49 -11.75 -2.53
CA ASN A 42 0.66 -11.82 -3.44
C ASN A 42 0.29 -11.33 -4.84
N GLY A 43 -0.89 -11.72 -5.34
CA GLY A 43 -1.39 -11.31 -6.64
C GLY A 43 -1.69 -9.82 -6.73
N PHE A 44 -2.35 -9.25 -5.71
CA PHE A 44 -2.71 -7.83 -5.66
C PHE A 44 -1.46 -6.95 -5.54
N TYR A 45 -0.61 -7.23 -4.55
CA TYR A 45 0.58 -6.43 -4.25
C TYR A 45 1.83 -6.79 -5.09
N ARG A 46 1.70 -7.79 -5.97
CA ARG A 46 2.78 -8.35 -6.80
C ARG A 46 3.98 -8.81 -5.96
N VAL A 47 3.72 -9.41 -4.80
CA VAL A 47 4.75 -10.02 -3.95
C VAL A 47 5.12 -11.36 -4.57
N GLN A 48 6.22 -11.38 -5.32
CA GLN A 48 6.65 -12.52 -6.12
C GLN A 48 8.15 -12.74 -6.00
N ARG A 49 8.62 -13.91 -6.46
CA ARG A 49 10.06 -14.26 -6.58
C ARG A 49 10.81 -14.21 -5.25
N ARG A 50 10.14 -14.61 -4.16
CA ARG A 50 10.76 -14.81 -2.84
C ARG A 50 10.92 -16.29 -2.54
N GLN A 51 11.86 -16.59 -1.65
CA GLN A 51 12.04 -17.96 -1.14
C GLN A 51 10.91 -18.28 -0.16
N ALA A 52 10.59 -19.56 0.02
CA ALA A 52 9.50 -20.01 0.89
C ALA A 52 9.63 -19.48 2.33
N SER A 53 10.84 -19.48 2.89
CA SER A 53 11.13 -18.94 4.23
C SER A 53 10.77 -17.46 4.37
N TRP A 54 10.98 -16.66 3.31
CA TRP A 54 10.62 -15.25 3.32
C TRP A 54 9.11 -15.07 3.41
N TYR A 55 8.32 -15.84 2.64
CA TYR A 55 6.86 -15.74 2.71
C TYR A 55 6.34 -16.14 4.09
N SER A 56 6.84 -17.25 4.65
CA SER A 56 6.46 -17.69 6.00
C SER A 56 6.78 -16.61 7.03
N THR A 57 7.98 -16.05 7.00
CA THR A 57 8.38 -14.98 7.94
C THR A 57 7.51 -13.73 7.81
N TYR A 58 7.25 -13.29 6.58
CA TYR A 58 6.45 -12.10 6.30
C TYR A 58 4.99 -12.24 6.73
N TYR A 59 4.35 -13.36 6.42
CA TYR A 59 2.95 -13.58 6.79
C TYR A 59 2.77 -13.92 8.28
N ASN A 60 3.76 -14.56 8.93
CA ASN A 60 3.77 -14.70 10.38
C ASN A 60 3.79 -13.33 11.06
N LEU A 61 4.66 -12.42 10.58
CA LEU A 61 4.72 -11.05 11.09
C LEU A 61 3.39 -10.29 10.86
N MET A 62 2.76 -10.47 9.70
CA MET A 62 1.47 -9.85 9.41
C MET A 62 0.36 -10.36 10.33
N GLU A 63 0.31 -11.67 10.59
CA GLU A 63 -0.65 -12.26 11.53
C GLU A 63 -0.42 -11.77 12.95
N GLU A 64 0.83 -11.72 13.40
CA GLU A 64 1.19 -11.22 14.73
C GLU A 64 0.77 -9.75 14.93
N LEU A 65 0.91 -8.92 13.91
CA LEU A 65 0.52 -7.52 13.95
C LEU A 65 -0.97 -7.30 13.69
N LYS A 66 -1.72 -8.33 13.29
CA LYS A 66 -3.16 -8.19 12.97
C LYS A 66 -3.94 -7.77 14.22
N GLY A 67 -4.83 -6.80 14.06
CA GLY A 67 -5.58 -6.21 15.17
C GLY A 67 -4.81 -5.17 15.97
N SER A 68 -3.49 -5.04 15.76
CA SER A 68 -2.72 -3.89 16.20
C SER A 68 -2.80 -2.75 15.16
N LYS A 69 -2.38 -1.55 15.53
CA LYS A 69 -2.23 -0.40 14.63
C LYS A 69 -0.75 -0.09 14.41
N PRO A 70 0.01 -0.96 13.72
CA PRO A 70 1.45 -0.82 13.64
C PRO A 70 1.84 0.40 12.80
N THR A 71 2.93 1.07 13.18
CA THR A 71 3.46 2.16 12.35
C THR A 71 4.34 1.60 11.24
N PHE A 72 4.52 2.36 10.16
CA PHE A 72 5.48 2.01 9.10
C PHE A 72 6.90 1.83 9.62
N GLY A 73 7.32 2.66 10.57
CA GLY A 73 8.67 2.59 11.14
C GLY A 73 8.91 1.27 11.85
N ASP A 74 7.96 0.86 12.69
CA ASP A 74 8.06 -0.39 13.46
C ASP A 74 8.03 -1.60 12.51
N VAL A 75 7.14 -1.61 11.51
CA VAL A 75 7.09 -2.71 10.54
C VAL A 75 8.36 -2.79 9.72
N LEU A 76 8.91 -1.65 9.28
CA LEU A 76 10.16 -1.64 8.52
C LEU A 76 11.33 -2.19 9.33
N ASP A 77 11.44 -1.81 10.60
CA ASP A 77 12.48 -2.34 11.49
C ASP A 77 12.31 -3.85 11.67
N ARG A 78 11.10 -4.31 12.00
CA ARG A 78 10.82 -5.73 12.19
C ARG A 78 11.07 -6.55 10.93
N VAL A 79 10.63 -6.07 9.76
CA VAL A 79 10.91 -6.73 8.47
C VAL A 79 12.43 -6.80 8.24
N TYR A 80 13.16 -5.73 8.55
CA TYR A 80 14.62 -5.72 8.41
C TYR A 80 15.30 -6.71 9.35
N GLU A 81 14.87 -6.78 10.61
CA GLU A 81 15.39 -7.71 11.62
C GLU A 81 15.16 -9.17 11.22
N VAL A 82 13.96 -9.53 10.75
CA VAL A 82 13.61 -10.93 10.47
C VAL A 82 14.06 -11.41 9.08
N THR A 83 14.23 -10.50 8.12
CA THR A 83 14.61 -10.86 6.74
C THR A 83 16.04 -10.46 6.35
N GLY A 84 16.67 -9.56 7.11
CA GLY A 84 17.93 -8.90 6.77
C GLY A 84 17.83 -7.94 5.58
N ARG A 85 16.63 -7.63 5.08
CA ARG A 85 16.42 -6.89 3.83
C ARG A 85 15.71 -5.56 4.06
N TYR A 86 16.21 -4.52 3.39
CA TYR A 86 15.55 -3.21 3.35
C TYR A 86 14.37 -3.26 2.37
N GLU A 87 13.14 -3.38 2.91
CA GLU A 87 11.92 -3.61 2.12
C GLU A 87 10.80 -2.61 2.44
N PRO A 88 10.98 -1.30 2.15
CA PRO A 88 9.99 -0.27 2.47
C PRO A 88 8.66 -0.51 1.74
N SER A 89 8.69 -0.97 0.48
CA SER A 89 7.45 -1.25 -0.25
C SER A 89 6.61 -2.33 0.42
N PHE A 90 7.22 -3.47 0.77
CA PHE A 90 6.47 -4.56 1.42
C PHE A 90 6.05 -4.22 2.84
N SER A 91 6.85 -3.45 3.57
CA SER A 91 6.50 -2.96 4.91
C SER A 91 5.25 -2.07 4.83
N SER A 92 5.22 -1.12 3.89
CA SER A 92 4.04 -0.25 3.70
C SER A 92 2.79 -1.00 3.25
N LYS A 93 2.94 -2.06 2.45
CA LYS A 93 1.80 -2.86 1.95
C LYS A 93 1.18 -3.68 3.08
N LEU A 94 2.02 -4.19 3.98
CA LEU A 94 1.56 -4.84 5.21
C LEU A 94 0.77 -3.85 6.05
N VAL A 95 1.35 -2.68 6.35
CA VAL A 95 0.70 -1.63 7.12
C VAL A 95 -0.60 -1.17 6.47
N ALA A 96 -0.60 -0.91 5.16
CA ALA A 96 -1.77 -0.49 4.40
C ALA A 96 -2.89 -1.53 4.32
N THR A 97 -2.59 -2.80 4.60
CA THR A 97 -3.56 -3.90 4.66
C THR A 97 -4.14 -4.06 6.06
N LEU A 98 -3.36 -3.76 7.10
CA LEU A 98 -3.82 -3.79 8.49
C LEU A 98 -4.46 -2.46 8.94
N CYS A 99 -4.13 -1.36 8.26
CA CYS A 99 -4.57 0.00 8.53
C CYS A 99 -4.97 0.68 7.21
N ASP A 100 -6.27 0.83 6.98
CA ASP A 100 -6.83 1.38 5.74
C ASP A 100 -6.73 2.92 5.65
N ASP A 101 -6.16 3.56 6.67
CA ASP A 101 -5.79 4.98 6.73
C ASP A 101 -4.30 5.21 6.42
N LYS A 102 -3.57 4.18 5.99
CA LYS A 102 -2.13 4.26 5.67
C LYS A 102 -1.84 4.12 4.17
N PRO A 103 -0.96 4.96 3.59
CA PRO A 103 -0.63 4.90 2.17
C PRO A 103 0.35 3.77 1.84
N VAL A 104 0.33 3.31 0.58
CA VAL A 104 1.32 2.36 0.08
C VAL A 104 2.56 3.10 -0.43
N TRP A 105 3.73 2.63 -0.02
CA TRP A 105 5.00 2.94 -0.66
C TRP A 105 5.17 2.07 -1.91
N ASP A 106 5.01 2.68 -3.07
CA ASP A 106 5.27 2.09 -4.38
C ASP A 106 6.04 3.09 -5.25
N GLN A 107 6.85 2.59 -6.19
CA GLN A 107 7.62 3.46 -7.08
C GLN A 107 6.75 4.42 -7.89
N HIS A 108 5.55 3.98 -8.30
CA HIS A 108 4.62 4.81 -9.07
C HIS A 108 3.98 5.87 -8.18
N VAL A 109 3.56 5.49 -6.96
CA VAL A 109 3.05 6.45 -5.96
C VAL A 109 4.11 7.52 -5.68
N LEU A 110 5.34 7.12 -5.34
CA LEU A 110 6.44 8.05 -5.10
C LEU A 110 6.69 9.00 -6.28
N LYS A 111 6.77 8.47 -7.50
CA LYS A 111 6.97 9.27 -8.72
C LYS A 111 5.84 10.31 -8.88
N ASN A 112 4.59 9.89 -8.72
CA ASN A 112 3.42 10.74 -8.94
C ASN A 112 3.25 11.85 -7.89
N ILE A 113 3.79 11.65 -6.69
CA ILE A 113 3.82 12.68 -5.64
C ILE A 113 5.13 13.48 -5.62
N GLY A 114 6.02 13.28 -6.60
CA GLY A 114 7.30 14.01 -6.72
C GLY A 114 8.37 13.59 -5.71
N GLN A 115 8.24 12.41 -5.11
CA GLN A 115 9.18 11.90 -4.11
C GLN A 115 10.09 10.79 -4.67
N LYS A 116 11.23 10.58 -3.99
CA LYS A 116 12.21 9.55 -4.35
C LYS A 116 12.53 8.67 -3.15
N ALA A 117 12.69 7.38 -3.42
CA ALA A 117 13.14 6.43 -2.43
C ALA A 117 14.61 6.71 -2.03
N PRO A 118 14.98 6.53 -0.76
CA PRO A 118 16.38 6.53 -0.35
C PRO A 118 17.18 5.47 -1.11
N SER A 119 18.46 5.76 -1.36
CA SER A 119 19.37 4.81 -2.01
C SER A 119 19.51 3.52 -1.19
N TYR A 120 19.47 2.37 -1.85
CA TYR A 120 19.71 1.06 -1.23
C TYR A 120 21.13 0.92 -0.65
N ALA A 121 22.09 1.69 -1.18
CA ALA A 121 23.47 1.73 -0.70
C ALA A 121 23.67 2.68 0.49
N SER A 122 22.68 3.51 0.83
CA SER A 122 22.80 4.45 1.95
C SER A 122 22.84 3.71 3.30
N HIS A 123 23.74 4.11 4.18
CA HIS A 123 23.83 3.59 5.54
C HIS A 123 22.65 4.08 6.41
N THR A 124 22.05 5.23 6.07
CA THR A 124 20.91 5.81 6.77
C THR A 124 19.57 5.43 6.15
N LYS A 125 19.54 4.52 5.16
CA LYS A 125 18.35 4.20 4.36
C LYS A 125 17.09 3.86 5.17
N ILE A 126 17.23 3.16 6.30
CA ILE A 126 16.10 2.81 7.18
C ILE A 126 15.50 4.09 7.79
N ARG A 127 16.35 4.92 8.41
CA ARG A 127 15.93 6.20 8.99
C ARG A 127 15.31 7.12 7.92
N ASP A 128 15.98 7.24 6.78
CA ASP A 128 15.52 8.11 5.69
C ASP A 128 14.22 7.61 5.07
N ALA A 129 13.96 6.30 5.07
CA ALA A 129 12.69 5.73 4.64
C ALA A 129 11.55 6.09 5.59
N LYS A 130 11.80 6.10 6.91
CA LYS A 130 10.79 6.52 7.90
C LYS A 130 10.41 7.99 7.71
N LEU A 131 11.40 8.86 7.54
CA LEU A 131 11.17 10.28 7.22
C LEU A 131 10.40 10.44 5.92
N ARG A 132 10.83 9.72 4.87
CA ARG A 132 10.14 9.74 3.58
C ARG A 132 8.70 9.26 3.68
N TYR A 133 8.41 8.23 4.48
CA TYR A 133 7.03 7.77 4.66
C TYR A 133 6.17 8.81 5.38
N ALA A 134 6.71 9.52 6.37
CA ALA A 134 6.01 10.65 6.99
C ALA A 134 5.72 11.77 5.98
N ASP A 135 6.64 12.05 5.04
CA ASP A 135 6.37 12.98 3.94
C ASP A 135 5.22 12.50 3.03
N ILE A 136 5.11 11.19 2.78
CA ILE A 136 4.00 10.60 2.01
C ILE A 136 2.69 10.82 2.77
N GLU A 137 2.64 10.51 4.07
CA GLU A 137 1.44 10.71 4.88
C GLU A 137 1.00 12.19 4.90
N ASN A 138 1.94 13.12 5.02
CA ASN A 138 1.65 14.55 4.99
C ASN A 138 1.17 15.03 3.61
N TRP A 139 1.73 14.47 2.53
CA TRP A 139 1.24 14.73 1.18
C TRP A 139 -0.23 14.32 1.03
N TYR A 140 -0.61 13.12 1.49
CA TYR A 140 -1.99 12.65 1.45
C TYR A 140 -2.92 13.55 2.27
N LYS A 141 -2.54 13.91 3.50
CA LYS A 141 -3.34 14.83 4.34
C LYS A 141 -3.65 16.14 3.62
N THR A 142 -2.65 16.72 2.98
CA THR A 142 -2.79 17.99 2.24
C THR A 142 -3.61 17.80 0.96
N PHE A 143 -3.31 16.75 0.20
CA PHE A 143 -3.93 16.50 -1.10
C PHE A 143 -5.43 16.20 -0.96
N LEU A 144 -5.83 15.38 0.01
CA LEU A 144 -7.22 15.00 0.24
C LEU A 144 -8.13 16.20 0.54
N THR A 145 -7.59 17.26 1.15
CA THR A 145 -8.32 18.51 1.43
C THR A 145 -8.25 19.56 0.33
N SER A 146 -7.46 19.32 -0.73
CA SER A 146 -7.33 20.25 -1.85
C SER A 146 -8.48 20.10 -2.85
N ASP A 147 -8.79 21.15 -3.60
CA ASP A 147 -9.80 21.11 -4.67
C ASP A 147 -9.54 19.97 -5.67
N LYS A 148 -8.27 19.74 -5.99
CA LYS A 148 -7.85 18.65 -6.89
C LYS A 148 -8.13 17.27 -6.28
N GLY A 149 -7.82 17.07 -5.00
CA GLY A 149 -8.08 15.81 -4.31
C GLY A 149 -9.57 15.53 -4.17
N VAL A 150 -10.36 16.53 -3.77
CA VAL A 150 -11.83 16.44 -3.71
C VAL A 150 -12.41 16.09 -5.07
N ASN A 151 -11.91 16.73 -6.14
CA ASN A 151 -12.34 16.42 -7.50
C ASN A 151 -12.02 14.96 -7.91
N TRP A 152 -10.83 14.45 -7.57
CA TRP A 152 -10.47 13.04 -7.83
C TRP A 152 -11.38 12.07 -7.08
N ILE A 153 -11.69 12.36 -5.82
CA ILE A 153 -12.57 11.54 -4.98
C ILE A 153 -13.99 11.52 -5.56
N ASN A 154 -14.51 12.66 -5.99
CA ASN A 154 -15.85 12.73 -6.59
C ASN A 154 -15.92 11.92 -7.89
N GLN A 155 -14.95 12.08 -8.79
CA GLN A 155 -14.88 11.27 -10.02
C GLN A 155 -14.76 9.77 -9.71
N PHE A 156 -14.02 9.40 -8.67
CA PHE A 156 -13.94 8.01 -8.23
C PHE A 156 -15.30 7.51 -7.75
N ASN A 157 -16.00 8.27 -6.90
CA ASN A 157 -17.31 7.91 -6.38
C ASN A 157 -18.35 7.74 -7.49
N ASP A 158 -18.32 8.59 -8.51
CA ASP A 158 -19.24 8.51 -9.66
C ASP A 158 -19.01 7.26 -10.53
N LEU A 159 -17.76 6.80 -10.62
CA LEU A 159 -17.36 5.71 -11.52
C LEU A 159 -17.31 4.32 -10.85
N ILE A 160 -17.24 4.26 -9.53
CA ILE A 160 -17.02 3.04 -8.74
C ILE A 160 -18.20 2.81 -7.78
N PRO A 161 -19.13 1.88 -8.08
CA PRO A 161 -20.28 1.62 -7.22
C PRO A 161 -19.92 1.24 -5.77
N GLU A 162 -18.80 0.55 -5.58
CA GLU A 162 -18.34 0.10 -4.26
C GLU A 162 -17.53 1.17 -3.50
N HIS A 163 -17.52 2.44 -3.95
CA HIS A 163 -16.68 3.51 -3.38
C HIS A 163 -16.87 3.72 -1.87
N GLY A 164 -18.07 3.46 -1.33
CA GLY A 164 -18.37 3.59 0.10
C GLY A 164 -17.63 2.60 1.00
N LYS A 165 -16.99 1.57 0.45
CA LYS A 165 -16.16 0.60 1.18
C LYS A 165 -14.68 1.01 1.27
N LEU A 166 -14.31 2.16 0.72
CA LEU A 166 -12.95 2.65 0.63
C LEU A 166 -12.83 4.00 1.33
N THR A 167 -11.77 4.17 2.12
CA THR A 167 -11.37 5.49 2.59
C THR A 167 -10.93 6.36 1.42
N ASP A 168 -11.05 7.68 1.54
CA ASP A 168 -10.62 8.59 0.48
C ASP A 168 -9.12 8.47 0.18
N LEU A 169 -8.32 8.17 1.19
CA LEU A 169 -6.90 7.84 1.02
C LEU A 169 -6.73 6.67 0.06
N LYS A 170 -7.47 5.56 0.24
CA LYS A 170 -7.35 4.39 -0.62
C LYS A 170 -7.83 4.66 -2.05
N LYS A 171 -8.85 5.50 -2.22
CA LYS A 171 -9.29 5.93 -3.56
C LYS A 171 -8.13 6.60 -4.31
N VAL A 172 -7.47 7.56 -3.67
CA VAL A 172 -6.30 8.25 -4.25
C VAL A 172 -5.12 7.29 -4.44
N ASP A 173 -4.83 6.41 -3.49
CA ASP A 173 -3.72 5.44 -3.59
C ASP A 173 -3.90 4.49 -4.79
N LEU A 174 -5.13 4.00 -5.00
CA LEU A 174 -5.49 3.15 -6.14
C LEU A 174 -5.38 3.89 -7.48
N ILE A 175 -5.76 5.17 -7.54
CA ILE A 175 -5.57 6.03 -8.72
C ILE A 175 -4.08 6.20 -9.03
N LEU A 176 -3.29 6.63 -8.05
CA LEU A 176 -1.86 6.89 -8.21
C LEU A 176 -1.11 5.64 -8.65
N TRP A 177 -1.54 4.45 -8.25
CA TRP A 177 -0.90 3.20 -8.65
C TRP A 177 -1.14 2.81 -10.14
N GLN A 178 -2.20 3.35 -10.75
CA GLN A 178 -2.51 3.17 -12.19
C GLN A 178 -1.93 4.27 -13.08
N MET A 179 -1.54 5.41 -12.51
CA MET A 179 -0.84 6.46 -13.23
C MET A 179 0.62 6.04 -13.46
N ARG A 180 0.85 5.32 -14.56
CA ARG A 180 2.14 4.77 -14.95
C ARG A 180 2.63 5.44 -16.22
N ASP A 181 3.09 6.68 -16.07
CA ASP A 181 3.81 7.38 -17.12
C ASP A 181 5.28 6.95 -17.17
#